data_AF-A0A256YRE5-F1
#
_entry.id   AF-A0A256YRE5-F1
#
_cell.length_a   1.000
_cell.length_b   1.000
_cell.length_c   1.000
_cell.angle_alpha   90.00
_cell.angle_beta   90.00
_cell.angle_gamma   90.00
#
_symmetry.space_group_name_H-M   'P 1'
#
loop_
_entity.id
_entity.type
_entity.pdbx_description
1 polymer ?
#
loop_
_entity_poly.entity_id
_entity_poly.type
_entity_poly.pdbx_seq_one_letter_code
_entity_poly.pdbx_strand_id
1 'polypeptide(L)'
;MARNSNNSKEEPLEKQLWKAADKLRKNIDAAEYKHIVLGLIFLKYISDAFEDLHGKLMKGEGEYEGADPEDRDEYKAENVFFVPPSARWSYLLDRAKQPEIGKYVDSAMDAIERDNPSLKGVLPKVYARG
;
A
#
# COMPACT_ATOMS: atom_id res chain seq x y z
N MET A 1 46.97 -15.98 -16.71
CA MET A 1 45.63 -15.85 -17.32
C MET A 1 44.70 -15.32 -16.24
N ALA A 2 44.10 -14.14 -16.47
CA ALA A 2 43.34 -13.40 -15.46
C ALA A 2 41.95 -14.01 -15.23
N ARG A 3 41.50 -14.05 -13.95
CA ARG A 3 40.14 -14.47 -13.57
C ARG A 3 39.16 -13.36 -13.94
N ASN A 4 38.18 -13.68 -14.80
CA ASN A 4 37.06 -12.80 -15.11
C ASN A 4 36.07 -12.83 -13.94
N SER A 5 36.07 -11.79 -13.12
CA SER A 5 35.06 -11.55 -12.10
C SER A 5 33.78 -11.07 -12.79
N ASN A 6 32.78 -11.94 -12.92
CA ASN A 6 31.43 -11.56 -13.35
C ASN A 6 30.80 -10.69 -12.25
N ASN A 7 31.07 -9.39 -12.29
CA ASN A 7 30.40 -8.41 -11.48
C ASN A 7 29.09 -8.03 -12.19
N SER A 8 28.08 -8.90 -12.10
CA SER A 8 26.71 -8.55 -12.48
C SER A 8 26.23 -7.48 -11.50
N LYS A 9 26.50 -6.21 -11.85
CA LYS A 9 25.93 -5.04 -11.19
C LYS A 9 24.41 -5.15 -11.32
N GLU A 10 23.74 -5.62 -10.27
CA GLU A 10 22.30 -5.52 -10.17
C GLU A 10 21.93 -4.05 -10.41
N GLU A 11 20.99 -3.81 -11.34
CA GLU A 11 20.50 -2.45 -11.55
C GLU A 11 19.91 -1.94 -10.24
N PRO A 12 20.18 -0.67 -9.85
CA PRO A 12 19.58 -0.08 -8.66
C PRO A 12 18.07 -0.30 -8.64
N LEU A 13 17.50 -0.62 -7.47
CA LEU A 13 16.07 -0.87 -7.28
C LEU A 13 15.21 0.24 -7.91
N GLU A 14 15.64 1.49 -7.77
CA GLU A 14 15.02 2.66 -8.40
C GLU A 14 14.87 2.52 -9.91
N LYS A 15 15.91 2.04 -10.61
CA LYS A 15 15.87 1.84 -12.07
C LYS A 15 14.95 0.69 -12.45
N GLN A 16 14.90 -0.37 -11.65
CA GLN A 16 14.00 -1.50 -11.89
C GLN A 16 12.53 -1.10 -11.71
N LEU A 17 12.23 -0.37 -10.62
CA LEU A 17 10.90 0.18 -10.35
C LEU A 17 10.49 1.17 -11.44
N TRP A 18 11.41 2.04 -11.88
CA TRP A 18 11.16 2.99 -12.95
C TRP A 18 10.84 2.29 -14.27
N LYS A 19 11.62 1.29 -14.69
CA LYS A 19 11.34 0.52 -15.91
C LYS A 19 10.01 -0.24 -15.86
N ALA A 20 9.70 -0.84 -14.71
CA ALA A 20 8.42 -1.53 -14.52
C ALA A 20 7.25 -0.55 -14.63
N ALA A 21 7.38 0.62 -13.99
CA ALA A 21 6.39 1.68 -14.05
C ALA A 21 6.20 2.21 -15.48
N ASP A 22 7.28 2.50 -16.21
CA ASP A 22 7.21 2.95 -17.60
C ASP A 22 6.49 1.95 -18.50
N LYS A 23 6.70 0.64 -18.28
CA LYS A 23 6.02 -0.41 -19.06
C LYS A 23 4.52 -0.49 -18.78
N LEU A 24 4.11 -0.17 -17.55
CA LEU A 24 2.69 -0.20 -17.13
C LEU A 24 1.94 1.07 -17.54
N ARG A 25 2.64 2.21 -17.62
CA ARG A 25 2.05 3.52 -17.95
C ARG A 25 1.37 3.55 -19.33
N LYS A 26 1.85 2.78 -20.31
CA LYS A 26 1.34 2.77 -21.71
C LYS A 26 1.03 4.18 -22.24
N ASN A 27 -0.25 4.54 -22.37
CA ASN A 27 -0.74 5.80 -22.95
C ASN A 27 -1.26 6.81 -21.90
N ILE A 28 -1.07 6.55 -20.61
CA ILE A 28 -1.55 7.44 -19.53
C ILE A 28 -0.60 8.65 -19.42
N ASP A 29 -1.18 9.85 -19.29
CA ASP A 29 -0.40 11.07 -19.10
C ASP A 29 0.42 11.03 -17.81
N ALA A 30 1.56 11.73 -17.78
CA ALA A 30 2.49 11.71 -16.64
C ALA A 30 1.82 12.26 -15.38
N ALA A 31 1.00 13.29 -15.56
CA ALA A 31 0.32 13.97 -14.47
C ALA A 31 -0.75 13.07 -13.83
N GLU A 32 -1.36 12.16 -14.58
CA GLU A 32 -2.32 11.19 -14.04
C GLU A 32 -1.60 9.97 -13.45
N TYR A 33 -0.57 9.47 -14.14
CA TYR A 33 0.17 8.28 -13.73
C TYR A 33 0.87 8.45 -12.37
N LYS A 34 1.40 9.65 -12.07
CA LYS A 34 2.04 9.92 -10.76
C LYS A 34 1.07 9.70 -9.60
N HIS A 35 -0.21 10.08 -9.75
CA HIS A 35 -1.20 9.95 -8.69
C HIS A 35 -1.57 8.47 -8.47
N ILE A 36 -1.66 7.70 -9.55
CA ILE A 36 -1.90 6.25 -9.49
C ILE A 36 -0.77 5.55 -8.72
N VAL A 37 0.49 5.76 -9.12
CA VAL A 37 1.64 5.09 -8.51
C VAL A 37 1.87 5.54 -7.08
N LEU A 38 1.87 6.86 -6.81
CA LEU A 38 2.06 7.37 -5.45
C LEU A 38 0.94 6.91 -4.51
N GLY A 39 -0.31 6.84 -4.99
CA GLY A 39 -1.41 6.30 -4.21
C GLY A 39 -1.24 4.83 -3.86
N LEU A 40 -0.78 3.99 -4.80
CA LEU A 40 -0.52 2.56 -4.53
C LEU A 40 0.65 2.35 -3.57
N ILE A 41 1.72 3.15 -3.69
CA ILE A 41 2.84 3.11 -2.74
C ILE A 41 2.36 3.51 -1.35
N PHE A 42 1.57 4.58 -1.25
CA PHE A 42 0.99 5.01 0.01
C PHE A 42 0.11 3.93 0.64
N LEU A 43 -0.78 3.30 -0.15
CA LEU A 43 -1.64 2.21 0.30
C LEU A 43 -0.85 1.01 0.83
N LYS A 44 0.22 0.62 0.14
CA LYS A 44 1.13 -0.43 0.61
C LYS A 44 1.80 -0.03 1.92
N TYR A 45 2.34 1.18 2.00
CA TYR A 45 3.01 1.68 3.20
C TYR A 45 2.09 1.66 4.44
N ILE A 46 0.87 2.20 4.33
CA ILE A 46 -0.06 2.21 5.47
C ILE A 46 -0.55 0.81 5.82
N SER A 47 -0.70 -0.08 4.84
CA SER A 47 -1.08 -1.47 5.08
C SER A 47 0.00 -2.20 5.88
N ASP A 48 1.27 -1.97 5.56
CA ASP A 48 2.39 -2.59 6.26
C ASP A 48 2.52 -2.07 7.69
N ALA A 49 2.44 -0.75 7.88
CA ALA A 49 2.44 -0.15 9.21
C ALA A 49 1.27 -0.65 10.07
N PHE A 50 0.09 -0.81 9.47
CA PHE A 50 -1.07 -1.38 10.13
C PHE A 50 -0.86 -2.85 10.49
N GLU A 51 -0.40 -3.69 9.56
CA GLU A 51 -0.18 -5.13 9.80
C GLU A 51 0.89 -5.35 10.89
N ASP A 52 1.95 -4.54 10.91
CA ASP A 52 2.98 -4.57 11.95
C ASP A 52 2.41 -4.25 13.34
N LEU A 53 1.60 -3.19 13.46
CA LEU A 53 0.99 -2.82 14.74
C LEU A 53 -0.11 -3.80 15.15
N HIS A 54 -0.98 -4.18 14.23
CA HIS A 54 -2.02 -5.19 14.45
C HIS A 54 -1.40 -6.51 14.95
N GLY A 55 -0.24 -6.91 14.42
CA GLY A 55 0.50 -8.08 14.90
C GLY A 55 1.01 -7.94 16.34
N LYS A 56 1.33 -6.73 16.80
CA LYS A 56 1.71 -6.46 18.20
C LYS A 56 0.48 -6.46 19.12
N LEU A 57 -0.59 -5.77 18.71
CA LEU A 57 -1.86 -5.74 19.43
C LEU A 57 -2.43 -7.15 19.62
N MET A 58 -2.41 -7.98 18.57
CA MET A 58 -2.87 -9.37 18.63
C MET A 58 -2.04 -10.26 19.57
N LYS A 59 -0.75 -9.97 19.76
CA LYS A 59 0.06 -10.69 20.74
C LYS A 59 -0.31 -10.30 22.17
N GLY A 60 -0.73 -9.04 22.38
CA GLY A 60 -1.21 -8.56 23.66
C GLY A 60 -0.16 -8.62 24.76
N GLU A 61 1.11 -8.37 24.41
CA GLU A 61 2.24 -8.44 25.35
C GLU A 61 2.76 -7.03 25.67
N GLY A 62 3.15 -6.81 26.94
CA GLY A 62 3.78 -5.56 27.37
C GLY A 62 2.81 -4.37 27.35
N GLU A 63 3.16 -3.33 26.60
CA GLU A 63 2.36 -2.09 26.50
C GLU A 63 1.00 -2.29 25.79
N TYR A 64 0.82 -3.42 25.09
CA TYR A 64 -0.42 -3.77 24.38
C TYR A 64 -1.28 -4.81 25.13
N GLU A 65 -0.96 -5.11 26.40
CA GLU A 65 -1.75 -6.05 27.19
C GLU A 65 -3.17 -5.51 27.42
N GLY A 66 -4.17 -6.24 26.94
CA GLY A 66 -5.58 -5.84 27.01
C GLY A 66 -6.04 -4.86 25.93
N ALA A 67 -5.17 -4.51 24.98
CA ALA A 67 -5.54 -3.71 23.81
C ALA A 67 -6.48 -4.48 22.88
N ASP A 68 -7.38 -3.78 22.20
CA ASP A 68 -8.26 -4.37 21.20
C ASP A 68 -7.71 -4.14 19.78
N PRO A 69 -7.25 -5.19 19.06
CA PRO A 69 -6.73 -5.05 17.70
C PRO A 69 -7.75 -4.49 16.69
N GLU A 70 -9.04 -4.49 17.00
CA GLU A 70 -10.08 -3.91 16.14
C GLU A 70 -10.51 -2.50 16.58
N ASP A 71 -9.97 -1.98 17.69
CA ASP A 71 -10.17 -0.59 18.11
C ASP A 71 -9.23 0.35 17.34
N ARG A 72 -9.80 1.40 16.76
CA ARG A 72 -9.11 2.39 15.93
C ARG A 72 -8.23 3.31 16.75
N ASP A 73 -8.60 3.55 18.01
CA ASP A 73 -7.87 4.48 18.87
C ASP A 73 -6.47 3.94 19.23
N GLU A 74 -6.29 2.61 19.27
CA GLU A 74 -4.99 1.96 19.46
C GLU A 74 -4.00 2.30 18.32
N TYR A 75 -4.49 2.33 17.08
CA TYR A 75 -3.68 2.69 15.93
C TYR A 75 -3.36 4.19 15.91
N LYS A 76 -4.35 5.00 16.27
CA LYS A 76 -4.19 6.46 16.30
C LYS A 76 -3.18 6.91 17.35
N ALA A 77 -3.11 6.24 18.50
CA ALA A 77 -2.13 6.51 19.55
C ALA A 77 -0.68 6.37 19.02
N GLU A 78 -0.46 5.40 18.14
CA GLU A 78 0.83 5.10 17.51
C GLU A 78 1.06 5.87 16.18
N ASN A 79 0.17 6.81 15.83
CA ASN A 79 0.18 7.52 14.54
C ASN A 79 0.11 6.59 13.32
N VAL A 80 -0.54 5.44 13.48
CA VAL A 80 -0.82 4.47 12.41
C VAL A 80 -2.25 4.67 11.92
N PHE A 81 -2.44 4.68 10.60
CA PHE A 81 -3.79 4.72 10.03
C PHE A 81 -4.47 3.37 10.17
N PHE A 82 -5.75 3.39 10.56
CA PHE A 82 -6.55 2.17 10.59
C PHE A 82 -6.84 1.69 9.17
N VAL A 83 -6.53 0.44 8.87
CA VAL A 83 -6.76 -0.16 7.55
C VAL A 83 -7.79 -1.29 7.66
N PRO A 84 -9.02 -1.08 7.18
CA PRO A 84 -10.06 -2.10 7.29
C PRO A 84 -9.70 -3.34 6.46
N PRO A 85 -10.23 -4.53 6.78
CA PRO A 85 -9.88 -5.79 6.11
C PRO A 85 -9.97 -5.75 4.57
N SER A 86 -10.98 -5.05 4.02
CA SER A 86 -11.16 -4.91 2.58
C SER A 86 -10.16 -3.98 1.89
N ALA A 87 -9.36 -3.24 2.66
CA ALA A 87 -8.35 -2.30 2.19
C ALA A 87 -6.91 -2.75 2.46
N ARG A 88 -6.72 -3.86 3.21
CA ARG A 88 -5.39 -4.43 3.49
C ARG A 88 -4.72 -4.87 2.19
N TRP A 89 -3.40 -4.72 2.09
CA TRP A 89 -2.64 -5.06 0.89
C TRP A 89 -2.83 -6.52 0.46
N SER A 90 -2.81 -7.45 1.41
CA SER A 90 -3.08 -8.88 1.18
C SER A 90 -4.42 -9.12 0.48
N TYR A 91 -5.50 -8.48 0.96
CA TYR A 91 -6.82 -8.56 0.34
C TYR A 91 -6.85 -8.10 -1.12
N LEU A 92 -6.13 -7.02 -1.43
CA LEU A 92 -6.04 -6.49 -2.80
C LEU A 92 -5.15 -7.37 -3.69
N LEU A 93 -4.05 -7.90 -3.14
CA LEU A 93 -3.13 -8.78 -3.86
C LEU A 93 -3.82 -10.07 -4.32
N ASP A 94 -4.66 -10.66 -3.46
CA ASP A 94 -5.46 -11.85 -3.79
C ASP A 94 -6.43 -11.61 -4.97
N ARG A 95 -6.80 -10.34 -5.19
CA ARG A 95 -7.72 -9.91 -6.25
C ARG A 95 -7.01 -9.24 -7.42
N ALA A 96 -5.69 -9.14 -7.40
CA ALA A 96 -4.92 -8.35 -8.37
C ALA A 96 -5.10 -8.80 -9.83
N LYS A 97 -5.47 -10.07 -10.05
CA LYS A 97 -5.73 -10.64 -11.38
C LYS A 97 -7.18 -10.49 -11.85
N GLN A 98 -8.07 -9.99 -10.99
CA GLN A 98 -9.47 -9.83 -11.34
C GLN A 98 -9.67 -8.58 -12.21
N PRO A 99 -10.59 -8.61 -13.19
CA PRO A 99 -10.92 -7.44 -14.00
C PRO A 99 -11.35 -6.23 -13.16
N GLU A 100 -11.95 -6.49 -12.00
CA GLU A 100 -12.50 -5.47 -11.11
C GLU A 100 -11.50 -4.93 -10.09
N ILE A 101 -10.20 -5.22 -10.22
CA ILE A 101 -9.17 -4.76 -9.29
C ILE A 101 -9.21 -3.24 -9.08
N GLY A 102 -9.44 -2.46 -10.14
CA GLY A 102 -9.57 -1.00 -10.03
C GLY A 102 -10.68 -0.58 -9.07
N LYS A 103 -11.84 -1.27 -9.10
CA LYS A 103 -12.96 -1.00 -8.18
C LYS A 103 -12.62 -1.39 -6.74
N TYR A 104 -11.89 -2.48 -6.54
CA TYR A 104 -11.45 -2.87 -5.19
C TYR A 104 -10.47 -1.86 -4.61
N VAL A 105 -9.53 -1.34 -5.42
CA VAL A 105 -8.61 -0.30 -4.97
C VAL A 105 -9.35 1.00 -4.66
N ASP A 106 -10.27 1.46 -5.54
CA ASP A 106 -11.07 2.65 -5.27
C ASP A 106 -11.90 2.49 -3.97
N SER A 107 -12.52 1.33 -3.79
CA SER A 107 -13.29 1.01 -2.57
C SER A 107 -12.42 0.95 -1.31
N ALA A 108 -11.18 0.46 -1.44
CA ALA A 108 -10.20 0.44 -0.35
C ALA A 108 -9.80 1.85 0.07
N MET A 109 -9.50 2.72 -0.89
CA MET A 109 -9.18 4.14 -0.64
C MET A 109 -10.35 4.85 0.06
N ASP A 110 -11.58 4.64 -0.41
CA ASP A 110 -12.78 5.18 0.23
C ASP A 110 -12.97 4.68 1.67
N ALA A 111 -12.72 3.39 1.93
CA ALA A 111 -12.83 2.82 3.26
C ALA A 111 -11.79 3.40 4.22
N ILE A 112 -10.54 3.55 3.75
CA ILE A 112 -9.46 4.18 4.52
C ILE A 112 -9.80 5.63 4.86
N GLU A 113 -10.27 6.43 3.90
CA GLU A 113 -10.64 7.84 4.20
C GLU A 113 -11.79 7.95 5.21
N ARG A 114 -12.74 7.00 5.18
CA ARG A 114 -13.87 6.97 6.12
C ARG A 114 -13.41 6.73 7.55
N ASP A 115 -12.45 5.82 7.73
CA ASP A 115 -11.95 5.44 9.04
C ASP A 115 -10.84 6.36 9.55
N ASN A 116 -10.25 7.18 8.66
CA ASN A 116 -9.16 8.09 8.97
C ASN A 116 -9.48 9.52 8.50
N PRO A 117 -10.11 10.37 9.34
CA PRO A 117 -10.57 11.71 8.94
C PRO A 117 -9.50 12.63 8.35
N SER A 118 -8.23 12.47 8.73
CA SER A 118 -7.11 13.24 8.20
C SER A 118 -6.76 12.92 6.74
N LEU A 119 -7.22 11.79 6.21
CA LEU A 119 -7.00 11.39 4.81
C LEU A 119 -8.18 11.78 3.89
N LYS A 120 -9.23 12.41 4.40
CA LYS A 120 -10.42 12.74 3.63
C LYS A 120 -10.10 13.59 2.39
N GLY A 121 -10.39 13.06 1.21
CA GLY A 121 -10.15 13.71 -0.08
C GLY A 121 -8.69 13.73 -0.53
N VAL A 122 -7.80 13.01 0.16
CA VAL A 122 -6.38 12.93 -0.17
C VAL A 122 -6.09 11.74 -1.09
N LEU A 123 -6.81 10.64 -0.92
CA LEU A 123 -6.51 9.39 -1.63
C LEU A 123 -7.12 9.40 -3.05
N PRO A 124 -6.34 8.99 -4.08
CA PRO A 124 -6.85 8.91 -5.44
C PRO A 124 -7.88 7.79 -5.58
N LYS A 125 -8.93 8.03 -6.38
CA LYS A 125 -10.06 7.11 -6.62
C LYS A 125 -10.35 6.98 -8.12
N VAL A 126 -9.29 6.75 -8.88
CA VAL A 126 -9.31 6.75 -10.34
C VAL A 126 -8.84 5.41 -10.92
N TYR A 127 -8.77 4.36 -10.10
CA TYR A 127 -8.21 3.07 -10.50
C TYR A 127 -9.18 2.25 -11.34
N ALA A 128 -10.50 2.42 -11.18
CA ALA A 128 -11.51 1.78 -12.03
C ALA A 128 -11.73 2.47 -13.39
N ARG A 129 -11.02 3.57 -13.68
CA ARG A 129 -11.23 4.39 -14.90
C ARG A 129 -10.33 4.00 -16.07
N GLY A 130 -9.51 2.96 -15.94
CA GLY A 130 -8.52 2.51 -16.93
C GLY A 130 -8.94 1.25 -17.71
#